data_AF-A0A3C0ZVM5-F1
#
_entry.id   AF-A0A3C0ZVM5-F1
#
_cell.length_a   1.000
_cell.length_b   1.000
_cell.length_c   1.000
_cell.angle_alpha   90.00
_cell.angle_beta   90.00
_cell.angle_gamma   90.00
#
_symmetry.space_group_name_H-M   'P 1'
#
loop_
_entity.id
_entity.type
_entity.pdbx_description
1 polymer ?
#
loop_
_entity_poly.entity_id
_entity_poly.type
_entity_poly.pdbx_seq_one_letter_code
_entity_poly.pdbx_strand_id
1 'polypeptide(L)'
;MDLLDYSDPAVYRYISTGRTDGIFQLESGGMQNFMKELRPGNFEDVIAGISLYRPGPMDFIPQYIAGKNNRNSVHYACPELEPILEPTYGCIVYQEQVMQIVRDLGGYTLGRSDLVRRAMSKKKQSV
;
A
#
# COMPACT_ATOMS: atom_id res chain seq x y z
N MET A 1 0.05 4.81 -26.37
CA MET A 1 0.07 3.81 -25.28
C MET A 1 -1.30 3.76 -24.59
N ASP A 2 -2.34 4.33 -25.23
CA ASP A 2 -3.54 4.86 -24.57
C ASP A 2 -4.81 4.08 -24.94
N LEU A 3 -4.65 2.80 -25.27
CA LEU A 3 -5.73 1.90 -25.69
C LEU A 3 -5.93 0.71 -24.74
N LEU A 4 -5.17 0.65 -23.65
CA LEU A 4 -5.27 -0.44 -22.68
C LEU A 4 -6.29 -0.10 -21.60
N ASP A 5 -7.21 -1.04 -21.39
CA ASP A 5 -8.21 -0.96 -20.34
C ASP A 5 -7.61 -1.46 -19.01
N TYR A 6 -7.39 -0.54 -18.08
CA TYR A 6 -6.93 -0.86 -16.72
C TYR A 6 -8.03 -1.43 -15.83
N SER A 7 -9.26 -1.52 -16.31
CA SER A 7 -10.40 -2.07 -15.54
C SER A 7 -10.77 -3.50 -15.94
N ASP A 8 -10.03 -4.14 -16.84
CA ASP A 8 -10.33 -5.51 -17.29
C ASP A 8 -10.29 -6.52 -16.11
N PRO A 9 -11.45 -7.05 -15.67
CA PRO A 9 -11.52 -7.97 -14.55
C PRO A 9 -10.84 -9.33 -14.84
N ALA A 10 -10.64 -9.69 -16.12
CA ALA A 10 -9.94 -10.91 -16.48
C ALA A 10 -8.46 -10.87 -16.09
N VAL A 11 -7.81 -9.70 -16.20
CA VAL A 11 -6.41 -9.49 -15.80
C VAL A 11 -6.25 -9.70 -14.30
N TYR A 12 -7.11 -9.05 -13.51
CA TYR A 12 -7.08 -9.14 -12.04
C TYR A 12 -7.41 -10.55 -11.53
N ARG A 13 -8.37 -11.22 -12.16
CA ARG A 13 -8.67 -12.63 -11.89
C ARG A 13 -7.49 -13.54 -12.23
N TYR A 14 -6.78 -13.28 -13.32
CA TYR A 14 -5.58 -14.03 -13.69
C TYR A 14 -4.45 -13.85 -12.66
N ILE A 15 -4.16 -12.61 -12.26
CA ILE A 15 -3.17 -12.31 -11.22
C ILE A 15 -3.54 -13.01 -9.90
N SER A 16 -4.83 -13.04 -9.55
CA SER A 16 -5.34 -13.75 -8.36
C SER A 16 -5.12 -15.27 -8.37
N THR A 17 -4.78 -15.87 -9.52
CA THR A 17 -4.38 -17.29 -9.58
C THR A 17 -2.95 -17.52 -9.11
N GLY A 18 -2.14 -16.47 -9.04
CA GLY A 18 -0.69 -16.52 -8.78
C GLY A 18 0.12 -17.23 -9.86
N ARG A 19 -0.43 -17.44 -11.06
CA ARG A 19 0.29 -17.96 -12.25
C ARG A 19 0.94 -16.81 -13.02
N THR A 20 1.75 -16.02 -12.33
CA THR A 20 2.29 -14.75 -12.82
C THR A 20 3.74 -14.86 -13.31
N ASP A 21 4.15 -16.04 -13.77
CA ASP A 21 5.44 -16.25 -14.42
C ASP A 21 5.57 -15.35 -15.66
N GLY A 22 6.68 -14.61 -15.76
CA GLY A 22 6.92 -13.64 -16.83
C GLY A 22 6.12 -12.34 -16.73
N ILE A 23 5.35 -12.15 -15.64
CA ILE A 23 4.71 -10.86 -15.34
C ILE A 23 5.62 -10.04 -14.44
N PHE A 24 6.17 -8.96 -14.98
CA PHE A 24 7.09 -8.07 -14.28
C PHE A 24 6.65 -7.75 -12.85
N GLN A 25 7.59 -7.82 -11.91
CA GLN A 25 7.42 -7.66 -10.45
C GLN A 25 6.62 -8.76 -9.72
N LEU A 26 5.88 -9.61 -10.43
CA LEU A 26 4.98 -10.61 -9.82
C LEU A 26 5.49 -12.05 -9.92
N GLU A 27 6.75 -12.27 -10.29
CA GLU A 27 7.28 -13.59 -10.66
C GLU A 27 7.75 -14.43 -9.46
N SER A 28 8.11 -13.81 -8.34
CA SER A 28 8.67 -14.56 -7.20
C SER A 28 7.60 -15.45 -6.56
N GLY A 29 7.95 -16.68 -6.16
CA GLY A 29 6.99 -17.61 -5.56
C GLY A 29 6.29 -17.07 -4.30
N GLY A 30 7.00 -16.24 -3.53
CA GLY A 30 6.43 -15.52 -2.40
C GLY A 30 5.37 -14.49 -2.82
N MET A 31 5.68 -13.68 -3.83
CA MET A 31 4.74 -12.71 -4.40
C MET A 31 3.52 -13.39 -5.04
N GLN A 32 3.74 -14.50 -5.76
CA GLN A 32 2.67 -15.32 -6.35
C GLN A 32 1.67 -15.80 -5.29
N ASN A 33 2.17 -16.32 -4.16
CA ASN A 33 1.31 -16.76 -3.05
C ASN A 33 0.59 -15.58 -2.40
N PHE A 34 1.27 -14.46 -2.18
CA PHE A 34 0.66 -13.27 -1.65
C PHE A 34 -0.45 -12.71 -2.56
N MET A 35 -0.26 -12.70 -3.89
CA MET A 35 -1.29 -12.26 -4.83
C MET A 35 -2.54 -13.16 -4.82
N LYS A 36 -2.40 -14.46 -4.54
CA LYS A 36 -3.55 -15.38 -4.34
C LYS A 36 -4.35 -15.04 -3.09
N GLU A 37 -3.69 -14.61 -2.03
CA GLU A 37 -4.32 -14.20 -0.76
C GLU A 37 -4.96 -12.81 -0.91
N LEU A 38 -4.23 -11.87 -1.51
CA LEU A 38 -4.66 -10.49 -1.74
C LEU A 38 -5.86 -10.41 -2.67
N ARG A 39 -5.93 -11.26 -3.70
CA ARG A 39 -6.98 -11.26 -4.74
C ARG A 39 -7.24 -9.85 -5.31
N PRO A 40 -6.27 -9.22 -5.98
CA PRO A 40 -6.44 -7.87 -6.49
C PRO A 40 -7.68 -7.78 -7.38
N GLY A 41 -8.47 -6.71 -7.23
CA GLY A 41 -9.68 -6.45 -8.01
C GLY A 41 -9.58 -5.19 -8.89
N ASN A 42 -8.54 -4.39 -8.69
CA ASN A 42 -8.25 -3.16 -9.44
C ASN A 42 -6.74 -2.92 -9.46
N PHE A 43 -6.33 -1.84 -10.14
CA PHE A 43 -4.93 -1.50 -10.31
C PHE A 43 -4.27 -1.09 -8.98
N GLU A 44 -5.02 -0.37 -8.15
CA GLU A 44 -4.58 0.11 -6.84
C GLU A 44 -4.19 -1.03 -5.90
N ASP A 45 -4.92 -2.15 -5.93
CA ASP A 45 -4.58 -3.35 -5.16
C ASP A 45 -3.23 -3.93 -5.59
N VAL A 46 -2.92 -3.90 -6.89
CA VAL A 46 -1.63 -4.40 -7.41
C VAL A 46 -0.49 -3.49 -6.94
N ILE A 47 -0.68 -2.17 -7.02
CA ILE A 47 0.28 -1.18 -6.50
C ILE A 47 0.52 -1.39 -5.00
N ALA A 48 -0.55 -1.52 -4.22
CA ALA A 48 -0.47 -1.74 -2.78
C ALA A 48 0.22 -3.06 -2.45
N GLY A 49 -0.12 -4.12 -3.18
CA GLY A 49 0.51 -5.43 -3.02
C GLY A 49 2.02 -5.39 -3.25
N ILE A 50 2.48 -4.78 -4.35
CA ILE A 50 3.91 -4.64 -4.64
C ILE A 50 4.63 -3.77 -3.59
N SER A 51 3.93 -2.79 -3.03
CA SER A 51 4.47 -1.88 -2.01
C SER A 51 4.59 -2.57 -0.64
N LEU A 52 3.61 -3.39 -0.27
CA LEU A 52 3.56 -4.14 0.99
C LEU A 52 4.53 -5.32 1.04
N TYR A 53 4.82 -5.96 -0.11
CA TYR A 53 5.68 -7.14 -0.16
C TYR A 53 7.18 -6.78 -0.11
N ARG A 54 7.58 -6.05 0.93
CA ARG A 54 8.95 -5.63 1.22
C ARG A 54 9.26 -5.76 2.72
N PRO A 55 10.52 -5.97 3.12
CA PRO A 55 10.90 -5.99 4.53
C PRO A 55 10.47 -4.72 5.26
N GLY A 56 9.73 -4.87 6.36
CA GLY A 56 9.10 -3.78 7.11
C GLY A 56 7.59 -3.69 6.83
N PRO A 57 7.15 -3.24 5.64
CA PRO A 57 5.71 -3.18 5.31
C PRO A 57 4.99 -4.53 5.31
N MET A 58 5.71 -5.65 5.14
CA MET A 58 5.13 -7.00 5.14
C MET A 58 4.34 -7.33 6.42
N ASP A 59 4.72 -6.76 7.56
CA ASP A 59 4.02 -6.99 8.83
C ASP A 59 2.57 -6.46 8.81
N PHE A 60 2.27 -5.53 7.91
CA PHE A 60 0.92 -4.98 7.72
C PHE A 60 0.06 -5.77 6.73
N ILE A 61 0.60 -6.78 6.04
CA ILE A 61 -0.16 -7.59 5.08
C ILE A 61 -1.44 -8.19 5.72
N PRO A 62 -1.39 -8.81 6.92
CA PRO A 62 -2.59 -9.37 7.54
C PRO A 62 -3.68 -8.32 7.80
N GLN A 63 -3.29 -7.13 8.27
CA GLN A 63 -4.20 -6.01 8.50
C GLN A 63 -4.82 -5.52 7.18
N TYR A 64 -4.00 -5.36 6.14
CA TYR A 64 -4.47 -4.91 4.83
C TYR A 64 -5.48 -5.90 4.23
N ILE A 65 -5.19 -7.21 4.28
CA ILE A 65 -6.11 -8.24 3.77
C ILE A 65 -7.41 -8.27 4.59
N ALA A 66 -7.34 -8.14 5.92
CA ALA A 66 -8.51 -8.09 6.78
C ALA A 66 -9.39 -6.87 6.47
N GLY A 67 -8.78 -5.69 6.35
CA GLY A 67 -9.48 -4.45 6.01
C GLY A 67 -10.08 -4.45 4.60
N LYS A 68 -9.38 -5.04 3.63
CA LYS A 68 -9.89 -5.25 2.27
C LYS A 68 -11.13 -6.12 2.24
N ASN A 69 -11.12 -7.23 2.98
CA ASN A 69 -12.24 -8.17 3.03
C ASN A 69 -13.41 -7.65 3.90
N ASN A 70 -13.11 -6.84 4.91
CA ASN A 70 -14.08 -6.28 5.82
C ASN A 70 -13.67 -4.87 6.26
N ARG A 71 -14.25 -3.84 5.63
CA ARG A 71 -13.99 -2.43 5.96
C ARG A 71 -14.27 -2.08 7.42
N ASN A 72 -15.21 -2.78 8.08
CA ASN A 72 -15.54 -2.52 9.50
C ASN A 72 -14.44 -2.97 10.48
N SER A 73 -13.46 -3.74 10.00
CA SER A 73 -12.30 -4.14 10.82
C SER A 73 -11.19 -3.08 10.87
N VAL A 74 -11.31 -2.03 10.06
CA VAL A 74 -10.32 -0.95 10.00
C VAL A 74 -10.56 0.01 11.16
N HIS A 75 -9.52 0.24 11.95
CA HIS A 75 -9.52 1.19 13.06
C HIS A 75 -8.48 2.28 12.81
N TYR A 76 -8.90 3.54 12.94
CA TYR A 76 -8.02 4.70 12.84
C TYR A 76 -7.73 5.25 14.23
N ALA A 77 -6.49 5.71 14.45
CA ALA A 77 -6.10 6.29 15.73
C ALA A 77 -6.77 7.64 16.00
N CYS A 78 -7.10 8.39 14.95
CA CYS A 78 -7.86 9.63 15.01
C CYS A 78 -8.62 9.88 13.68
N PRO A 79 -9.69 10.69 13.67
CA PRO A 79 -10.52 10.93 12.48
C PRO A 79 -9.75 11.51 11.30
N GLU A 80 -8.72 12.32 11.55
CA GLU A 80 -7.90 12.95 10.51
C GLU A 80 -7.10 11.95 9.67
N LEU A 81 -6.88 10.72 10.19
CA LEU A 81 -6.18 9.67 9.46
C LEU A 81 -7.07 8.93 8.46
N GLU A 82 -8.38 8.92 8.66
CA GLU A 82 -9.33 8.22 7.79
C GLU A 82 -9.20 8.64 6.32
N PRO A 83 -9.28 9.93 5.94
CA PRO A 83 -9.18 10.34 4.53
C PRO A 83 -7.81 10.05 3.90
N ILE A 84 -6.76 9.85 4.71
CA ILE A 84 -5.40 9.57 4.25
C ILE A 84 -5.17 8.07 4.04
N LEU A 85 -5.75 7.25 4.92
CA LEU A 85 -5.48 5.81 5.01
C LEU A 85 -6.63 4.93 4.54
N GLU A 86 -7.80 5.50 4.22
CA GLU A 86 -8.94 4.75 3.65
C GLU A 86 -8.55 3.92 2.41
N PRO A 87 -7.80 4.46 1.43
CA PRO A 87 -7.43 3.69 0.24
C PRO A 87 -6.53 2.48 0.53
N THR A 88 -5.90 2.45 1.70
CA THR A 88 -4.99 1.39 2.14
C THR A 88 -5.48 0.70 3.41
N TYR A 89 -6.78 0.78 3.69
CA TYR A 89 -7.44 0.08 4.79
C TYR A 89 -6.79 0.33 6.16
N GLY A 90 -6.35 1.57 6.41
CA GLY A 90 -5.71 1.97 7.67
C GLY A 90 -4.22 1.65 7.77
N CYS A 91 -3.60 1.06 6.74
CA CYS A 91 -2.17 0.78 6.70
C CYS A 91 -1.39 1.95 6.08
N ILE A 92 -0.25 2.33 6.66
CA ILE A 92 0.67 3.29 6.04
C ILE A 92 1.54 2.54 5.03
N VAL A 93 1.26 2.72 3.73
CA VAL A 93 1.93 2.00 2.64
C VAL A 93 2.83 2.94 1.85
N TYR A 94 2.37 4.17 1.61
CA TYR A 94 3.04 5.12 0.72
C TYR A 94 3.77 6.22 1.50
N GLN A 95 4.83 6.76 0.90
CA GLN A 95 5.58 7.87 1.48
C GLN A 95 4.75 9.15 1.51
N GLU A 96 3.88 9.31 0.51
CA GLU A 96 2.92 10.39 0.36
C GLU A 96 1.93 10.40 1.53
N GLN A 97 1.51 9.24 2.02
CA GLN A 97 0.65 9.15 3.21
C GLN A 97 1.37 9.66 4.45
N VAL A 98 2.65 9.32 4.64
CA VAL A 98 3.47 9.88 5.74
C VAL A 98 3.55 11.41 5.62
N MET A 99 3.76 11.92 4.40
CA MET A 99 3.82 13.36 4.18
C MET A 99 2.49 14.07 4.46
N GLN A 100 1.36 13.45 4.09
CA GLN A 100 0.02 13.95 4.38
C GLN A 100 -0.27 13.95 5.88
N ILE A 101 0.07 12.87 6.60
CA ILE A 101 -0.09 12.78 8.06
C ILE A 101 0.69 13.89 8.76
N VAL A 102 1.97 14.08 8.40
CA VAL A 102 2.81 15.13 9.01
C VAL A 102 2.29 16.53 8.68
N ARG A 103 1.73 16.73 7.49
CA ARG A 103 1.11 18.00 7.09
C ARG A 103 -0.16 18.27 7.90
N ASP A 104 -1.08 17.31 7.91
CA ASP A 104 -2.46 17.51 8.39
C ASP A 104 -2.54 17.45 9.93
N LEU A 105 -1.80 16.54 10.56
CA LEU A 105 -1.76 16.43 12.03
C LEU A 105 -0.63 17.28 12.65
N GLY A 106 0.48 17.45 11.94
CA GLY A 106 1.65 18.19 12.44
C GLY A 106 1.69 19.67 12.06
N GLY A 107 0.77 20.14 11.22
CA GLY A 107 0.72 21.54 10.77
C GLY A 107 1.91 21.94 9.88
N TYR A 108 2.61 20.99 9.29
CA TYR A 108 3.76 21.25 8.43
C TYR A 108 3.33 21.64 7.01
N THR A 109 4.19 22.32 6.27
CA THR A 109 4.01 22.49 4.81
C THR A 109 4.43 21.21 4.08
N LEU A 110 3.95 20.99 2.86
CA LEU A 110 4.37 19.84 2.03
C LEU A 110 5.90 19.70 1.91
N GLY A 111 6.60 20.83 1.74
CA GLY A 111 8.06 20.84 1.68
C GLY A 111 8.72 20.41 2.98
N ARG A 112 8.18 20.83 4.14
CA ARG A 112 8.70 20.37 5.45
C ARG A 112 8.33 18.92 5.72
N SER A 113 7.18 18.43 5.27
CA SER A 113 6.80 17.02 5.39
C SER A 113 7.79 16.09 4.67
N ASP A 114 8.30 16.46 3.48
CA ASP A 114 9.36 15.67 2.82
C ASP A 114 10.67 15.68 3.62
N LEU A 115 11.02 16.80 4.28
CA LEU A 115 12.20 16.84 5.16
C LEU A 115 12.06 15.87 6.34
N VAL A 116 10.88 15.81 6.96
CA VAL A 116 10.59 14.85 8.05
C VAL A 116 10.70 13.43 7.54
N ARG A 117 10.08 13.11 6.39
CA ARG A 117 10.18 11.78 5.76
C ARG A 117 11.63 11.38 5.51
N ARG A 118 12.45 12.27 4.95
CA ARG A 118 13.89 12.03 4.72
C ARG A 118 14.65 11.79 6.03
N ALA A 119 14.30 12.52 7.10
CA ALA A 119 14.94 12.36 8.40
C ALA A 119 14.62 10.97 9.00
N MET A 120 13.37 10.52 8.91
CA MET A 120 12.95 9.17 9.35
C MET A 120 13.72 8.07 8.61
N SER A 121 13.91 8.19 7.29
CA SER A 121 14.66 7.21 6.50
C SER A 121 16.14 7.12 6.88
N LYS A 122 16.74 8.23 7.34
CA LYS A 122 18.16 8.24 7.74
C LYS A 122 18.40 7.59 9.10
N LYS A 123 17.35 7.30 9.90
CA LYS A 123 17.43 6.74 11.26
C LYS A 123 18.60 7.31 12.07
N LYS A 124 18.84 8.62 11.99
CA LYS A 124 19.87 9.25 12.82
C LYS A 124 19.39 9.19 14.26
N GLN A 125 19.87 8.23 15.03
CA GLN A 125 19.98 8.38 16.47
C GLN A 125 20.85 9.62 16.66
N SER A 126 20.30 10.68 17.24
CA SER A 126 21.16 11.82 17.60
C SER A 126 22.18 11.35 18.63
N VAL A 127 23.40 11.88 18.48
CA VAL A 127 24.38 12.07 19.57
C VAL A 127 23.71 12.85 20.71
#